data_AF-A0A349YHI5-F1
#
_entry.id   AF-A0A349YHI5-F1
#
_cell.length_a   1.000
_cell.length_b   1.000
_cell.length_c   1.000
_cell.angle_alpha   90.00
_cell.angle_beta   90.00
_cell.angle_gamma   90.00
#
_symmetry.space_group_name_H-M   'P 1'
#
loop_
_entity.id
_entity.type
_entity.pdbx_description
1 polymer ?
#
loop_
_entity_poly.entity_id
_entity_poly.type
_entity_poly.pdbx_seq_one_letter_code
_entity_poly.pdbx_strand_id
1 'polypeptide(L)'
;MSRKLFTEEQQQLLRQNPYIYSVTETRITLTKEFKEIFMTAYKAGESPRKILEDHGFDISIIGERRIWSISQHIRTEYQKYREFHEGYGPRGTSAAHSVPSDTDAPVSEADEIRQLRHEVDYLKQEMEFLKKISSIRTTGK
;
A
#
# COMPACT_ATOMS: atom_id res chain seq x y z
N MET A 1 -21.66 9.37 18.95
CA MET A 1 -21.46 10.16 17.71
C MET A 1 -22.02 9.37 16.54
N SER A 2 -23.16 9.79 15.97
CA SER A 2 -23.70 9.17 14.76
C SER A 2 -22.80 9.49 13.55
N ARG A 3 -22.57 8.50 12.67
CA ARG A 3 -21.88 8.73 11.39
C ARG A 3 -22.84 9.42 10.44
N LYS A 4 -22.42 10.55 9.85
CA LYS A 4 -23.18 11.19 8.76
C LYS A 4 -23.12 10.28 7.52
N LEU A 5 -24.28 9.80 7.10
CA LEU A 5 -24.47 8.93 5.92
C LEU A 5 -24.73 9.80 4.69
N PHE A 6 -24.34 9.31 3.51
CA PHE A 6 -24.68 9.96 2.25
C PHE A 6 -26.02 9.46 1.74
N THR A 7 -26.89 10.40 1.38
CA THR A 7 -28.11 10.09 0.64
C THR A 7 -27.78 9.58 -0.76
N GLU A 8 -28.71 8.88 -1.40
CA GLU A 8 -28.49 8.38 -2.78
C GLU A 8 -28.18 9.51 -3.77
N GLU A 9 -28.83 10.66 -3.62
CA GLU A 9 -28.57 11.86 -4.41
C GLU A 9 -27.13 12.36 -4.23
N GLN A 10 -26.65 12.43 -2.98
CA GLN A 10 -25.26 12.82 -2.69
C GLN A 10 -24.27 11.82 -3.27
N GLN A 11 -24.57 10.52 -3.20
CA GLN A 11 -23.72 9.50 -3.79
C GLN A 11 -23.65 9.64 -5.31
N GLN A 12 -24.78 9.96 -5.97
CA GLN A 12 -24.84 10.14 -7.41
C GLN A 12 -24.07 11.38 -7.86
N LEU A 13 -24.17 12.49 -7.13
CA LEU A 13 -23.37 13.70 -7.40
C LEU A 13 -21.87 13.41 -7.25
N LEU A 14 -21.47 12.73 -6.18
CA LEU A 14 -20.08 12.38 -5.95
C LEU A 14 -19.53 11.42 -7.02
N ARG A 15 -20.35 10.51 -7.56
CA ARG A 15 -19.93 9.61 -8.65
C ARG A 15 -19.65 10.32 -9.97
N GLN A 16 -20.10 11.55 -10.17
CA GLN A 16 -19.82 12.32 -11.38
C GLN A 16 -18.38 12.86 -11.41
N ASN A 17 -17.70 12.92 -10.26
CA ASN A 17 -16.34 13.42 -10.19
C ASN A 17 -15.34 12.32 -10.63
N PRO A 18 -14.47 12.59 -11.63
CA PRO A 18 -13.51 11.60 -12.13
C PRO A 18 -12.47 11.16 -11.10
N TYR A 19 -12.26 11.94 -10.04
CA TYR A 19 -11.32 11.64 -8.97
C TYR A 19 -11.89 10.73 -7.88
N ILE A 20 -13.15 10.33 -8.02
CA ILE A 20 -13.83 9.41 -7.12
C ILE A 20 -13.90 8.03 -7.75
N TYR A 21 -13.18 7.08 -7.16
CA TYR A 21 -13.16 5.68 -7.58
C TYR A 21 -14.46 4.95 -7.20
N SER A 22 -14.93 5.14 -5.98
CA SER A 22 -16.18 4.52 -5.52
C SER A 22 -16.82 5.29 -4.37
N VAL A 23 -18.15 5.34 -4.35
CA VAL A 23 -18.93 5.94 -3.24
C VAL A 23 -19.88 4.90 -2.66
N THR A 24 -19.83 4.80 -1.34
CA THR A 24 -20.81 4.07 -0.52
C THR A 24 -21.46 5.06 0.43
N GLU A 25 -22.55 4.64 1.08
CA GLU A 25 -23.26 5.45 2.08
C GLU A 25 -22.33 6.04 3.17
N THR A 26 -21.28 5.32 3.53
CA THR A 26 -20.37 5.72 4.62
C THR A 26 -18.99 6.19 4.18
N ARG A 27 -18.56 5.88 2.94
CA ARG A 27 -17.16 6.06 2.51
C ARG A 27 -17.04 6.55 1.08
N ILE A 28 -16.03 7.37 0.84
CA ILE A 28 -15.55 7.76 -0.49
C ILE A 28 -14.18 7.13 -0.66
N THR A 29 -13.95 6.49 -1.80
CA THR A 29 -12.65 6.01 -2.22
C THR A 29 -12.20 6.87 -3.39
N LEU A 30 -10.97 7.38 -3.29
CA LEU A 30 -10.38 8.28 -4.28
C LEU A 30 -9.53 7.49 -5.27
N THR A 31 -9.40 7.99 -6.49
CA THR A 31 -8.51 7.42 -7.51
C THR A 31 -7.04 7.62 -7.12
N LYS A 32 -6.16 6.80 -7.68
CA LYS A 32 -4.71 6.93 -7.47
C LYS A 32 -4.22 8.31 -7.91
N GLU A 33 -4.63 8.73 -9.11
CA GLU A 33 -4.25 9.99 -9.73
C GLU A 33 -4.55 11.18 -8.81
N PHE A 34 -5.74 11.21 -8.22
CA PHE A 34 -6.10 12.30 -7.32
C PHE A 34 -5.28 12.31 -6.04
N LYS A 35 -4.94 11.14 -5.48
CA LYS A 35 -4.08 11.08 -4.28
C LYS A 35 -2.69 11.65 -4.58
N GLU A 36 -2.14 11.43 -5.77
CA GLU A 36 -0.86 11.99 -6.22
C GLU A 36 -0.93 13.51 -6.37
N ILE A 37 -1.97 14.02 -7.04
CA ILE A 37 -2.20 15.46 -7.19
C ILE A 37 -2.36 16.10 -5.80
N PHE A 38 -3.18 15.50 -4.94
CA PHE A 38 -3.43 15.97 -3.59
C PHE A 38 -2.13 16.06 -2.79
N MET A 39 -1.30 15.02 -2.80
CA MET A 39 -0.06 15.01 -2.04
C MET A 39 0.94 16.06 -2.56
N THR A 40 0.97 16.28 -3.88
CA THR A 40 1.83 17.29 -4.51
C THR A 40 1.42 18.70 -4.09
N ALA A 41 0.14 19.05 -4.22
CA ALA A 41 -0.38 20.35 -3.79
C ALA A 41 -0.26 20.55 -2.26
N TYR A 42 -0.48 19.49 -1.48
CA TYR A 42 -0.33 19.53 -0.03
C TYR A 42 1.12 19.82 0.40
N LYS A 43 2.11 19.23 -0.29
CA LYS A 43 3.54 19.53 -0.08
C LYS A 43 3.90 20.97 -0.49
N ALA A 44 3.21 21.54 -1.46
CA ALA A 44 3.36 22.94 -1.85
C ALA A 44 2.76 23.92 -0.81
N GLY A 45 2.10 23.41 0.24
CA GLY A 45 1.54 24.20 1.33
C GLY A 45 0.05 24.51 1.18
N GLU A 46 -0.63 23.92 0.20
CA GLU A 46 -2.05 24.14 0.01
C GLU A 46 -2.90 23.40 1.06
N SER A 47 -4.01 24.03 1.45
CA SER A 47 -4.91 23.44 2.44
C SER A 47 -5.72 22.28 1.83
N PRO A 48 -5.94 21.16 2.57
CA PRO A 48 -6.74 20.04 2.09
C PRO A 48 -8.13 20.42 1.56
N ARG A 49 -8.76 21.42 2.19
CA ARG A 49 -10.06 21.94 1.80
C ARG A 49 -10.00 22.56 0.41
N LYS A 50 -9.03 23.45 0.19
CA LYS A 50 -8.82 24.13 -1.10
C LYS A 50 -8.50 23.13 -2.22
N ILE A 51 -7.60 22.18 -1.96
CA ILE A 51 -7.23 21.16 -2.96
C ILE A 51 -8.47 20.37 -3.42
N LEU A 52 -9.35 19.98 -2.50
CA LEU A 52 -10.59 19.29 -2.83
C LEU A 52 -11.54 20.21 -3.63
N GLU A 53 -11.72 21.45 -3.21
CA GLU A 53 -12.57 22.43 -3.92
C GLU A 53 -12.12 22.65 -5.37
N ASP A 54 -10.81 22.87 -5.57
CA ASP A 54 -10.19 23.14 -6.86
C ASP A 54 -10.34 21.95 -7.84
N HIS A 55 -10.54 20.73 -7.31
CA HIS A 55 -10.74 19.50 -8.08
C HIS A 55 -12.21 19.04 -8.11
N GLY A 56 -13.14 19.96 -7.88
CA GLY A 56 -14.57 19.73 -8.09
C GLY A 56 -15.24 18.88 -7.02
N PHE A 57 -14.67 18.80 -5.81
CA PHE A 57 -15.34 18.17 -4.68
C PHE A 57 -16.23 19.17 -3.95
N ASP A 58 -17.49 18.83 -3.74
CA ASP A 58 -18.40 19.64 -2.92
C ASP A 58 -18.07 19.46 -1.42
N ILE A 59 -17.36 20.44 -0.87
CA ILE A 59 -16.97 20.52 0.55
C ILE A 59 -18.20 20.43 1.47
N SER A 60 -19.35 20.98 1.07
CA SER A 60 -20.56 21.00 1.88
C SER A 60 -21.15 19.59 2.04
N ILE A 61 -21.10 18.80 0.96
CA ILE A 61 -21.53 17.40 0.96
C ILE A 61 -20.56 16.54 1.78
N ILE A 62 -19.25 16.68 1.54
CA ILE A 62 -18.22 15.87 2.21
C ILE A 62 -18.14 16.17 3.71
N GLY A 63 -18.09 17.47 4.05
CA GLY A 63 -17.96 17.97 5.41
C GLY A 63 -16.55 17.89 5.99
N GLU A 64 -16.26 18.82 6.91
CA GLU A 64 -14.94 19.03 7.52
C GLU A 64 -14.28 17.78 8.09
N ARG A 65 -15.05 16.95 8.81
CA ARG A 65 -14.51 15.72 9.42
C ARG A 65 -13.96 14.75 8.38
N ARG A 66 -14.64 14.62 7.23
CA ARG A 66 -14.21 13.73 6.16
C ARG A 66 -13.03 14.33 5.40
N ILE A 67 -13.00 15.64 5.18
CA ILE A 67 -11.83 16.36 4.61
C ILE A 67 -10.57 16.08 5.44
N TRP A 68 -10.66 16.26 6.76
CA TRP A 68 -9.55 15.94 7.66
C TRP A 68 -9.15 14.47 7.57
N SER A 69 -10.13 13.56 7.57
CA SER A 69 -9.87 12.11 7.52
C SER A 69 -9.23 11.67 6.20
N ILE A 70 -9.64 12.26 5.07
CA ILE A 70 -9.07 12.06 3.72
C ILE A 70 -7.61 12.50 3.73
N SER A 71 -7.34 13.74 4.19
CA SER A 71 -5.98 14.26 4.27
C SER A 71 -5.07 13.37 5.12
N GLN A 72 -5.54 12.94 6.28
CA GLN A 72 -4.78 12.02 7.14
C GLN A 72 -4.50 10.69 6.45
N HIS A 73 -5.51 10.06 5.82
CA HIS A 73 -5.32 8.78 5.13
C HIS A 73 -4.32 8.86 4.00
N ILE A 74 -4.42 9.87 3.12
CA ILE A 74 -3.49 10.06 2.00
C ILE A 74 -2.06 10.22 2.52
N ARG A 75 -1.87 11.03 3.57
CA ARG A 75 -0.55 11.23 4.18
C ARG A 75 0.01 9.95 4.79
N THR A 76 -0.81 9.18 5.51
CA THR A 76 -0.39 7.91 6.10
C THR A 76 -0.06 6.87 5.03
N GLU A 77 -0.86 6.77 3.97
CA GLU A 77 -0.60 5.89 2.83
C GLU A 77 0.74 6.25 2.17
N TYR A 78 0.98 7.54 1.89
CA TYR A 78 2.24 8.02 1.32
C TYR A 78 3.45 7.77 2.23
N GLN A 79 3.29 7.96 3.55
CA GLN A 79 4.36 7.70 4.50
C GLN A 79 4.73 6.22 4.58
N LYS A 80 3.73 5.33 4.45
CA LYS A 80 3.92 3.88 4.57
C LYS A 80 4.47 3.24 3.30
N TYR A 81 3.93 3.61 2.14
CA TYR A 81 4.20 2.91 0.89
C TYR A 81 5.01 3.73 -0.11
N ARG A 82 5.16 5.05 0.09
CA ARG A 82 5.73 6.03 -0.88
C ARG A 82 4.98 6.14 -2.21
N GLU A 83 4.17 5.17 -2.55
CA GLU A 83 3.31 5.11 -3.73
C GLU A 83 1.83 4.98 -3.34
N PHE A 84 0.96 5.47 -4.22
CA PHE A 84 -0.49 5.36 -4.05
C PHE A 84 -1.06 4.20 -4.85
N HIS A 85 -2.14 3.63 -4.32
CA HIS A 85 -2.89 2.58 -4.98
C HIS A 85 -4.29 3.07 -5.35
N GLU A 86 -4.80 2.56 -6.46
CA GLU A 86 -6.17 2.79 -6.87
C GLU A 86 -7.12 1.96 -6.00
N GLY A 87 -8.18 2.59 -5.48
CA GLY A 87 -9.14 1.89 -4.63
C GLY A 87 -8.60 1.59 -3.22
N TYR A 88 -8.94 0.39 -2.73
CA TYR A 88 -8.41 -0.12 -1.47
C TYR A 88 -6.95 -0.54 -1.72
N GLY A 89 -6.00 0.19 -1.12
CA GLY A 89 -4.60 -0.21 -1.13
C GLY A 89 -4.43 -1.66 -0.64
N PRO A 90 -3.33 -2.32 -1.02
CA PRO A 90 -3.09 -3.72 -0.68
C PRO A 90 -3.37 -3.90 0.80
N ARG A 91 -4.38 -4.73 1.10
CA ARG A 91 -4.90 -4.95 2.45
C ARG A 91 -3.70 -5.24 3.32
N GLY A 92 -3.30 -4.24 4.12
CA GLY A 92 -2.19 -4.40 5.04
C GLY A 92 -2.45 -5.67 5.82
N THR A 93 -1.45 -6.53 5.88
CA THR A 93 -1.32 -7.75 6.69
C THR A 93 -1.40 -7.43 8.19
N SER A 94 -2.36 -6.61 8.60
CA SER A 94 -2.53 -6.06 9.95
C SER A 94 -3.76 -6.64 10.65
N ALA A 95 -4.34 -7.73 10.11
CA ALA A 95 -5.48 -8.43 10.69
C ALA A 95 -5.33 -9.97 10.65
N ALA A 96 -4.10 -10.47 10.53
CA ALA A 96 -3.83 -11.88 10.72
C ALA A 96 -2.59 -12.01 11.61
N HIS A 97 -2.74 -12.61 12.78
CA HIS A 97 -1.63 -13.24 13.47
C HIS A 97 -1.08 -14.32 12.54
N SER A 98 -0.06 -13.98 11.76
CA SER A 98 0.62 -14.89 10.85
C SER A 98 2.01 -14.33 10.61
N VAL A 99 2.99 -15.03 11.18
CA VAL A 99 4.38 -15.19 10.72
C VAL A 99 4.83 -14.19 9.64
N PRO A 100 5.86 -13.36 9.89
CA PRO A 100 6.34 -12.43 8.87
C PRO A 100 6.91 -13.22 7.69
N SER A 101 6.27 -13.07 6.53
CA SER A 101 6.81 -13.45 5.24
C SER A 101 7.12 -12.16 4.50
N ASP A 102 8.42 -11.95 4.30
CA ASP A 102 9.04 -10.80 3.67
C ASP A 102 8.76 -10.72 2.17
N THR A 103 8.37 -9.52 1.70
CA THR A 103 8.49 -8.92 0.35
C THR A 103 7.59 -7.67 0.36
N ASP A 104 8.01 -6.41 0.26
CA ASP A 104 9.19 -5.76 -0.25
C ASP A 104 9.62 -4.64 0.72
N ALA A 105 10.73 -4.85 1.43
CA ALA A 105 11.57 -3.76 1.90
C ALA A 105 12.69 -3.60 0.84
N PRO A 106 13.30 -2.41 0.67
CA PRO A 106 14.60 -2.38 0.03
C PRO A 106 15.47 -3.34 0.84
N VAL A 107 15.90 -4.45 0.23
CA VAL A 107 16.63 -5.52 0.91
C VAL A 107 17.80 -4.84 1.61
N SER A 108 17.70 -4.71 2.93
CA SER A 108 18.77 -4.14 3.73
C SER A 108 19.99 -5.01 3.44
N GLU A 109 21.18 -4.44 3.25
CA GLU A 109 22.40 -5.22 2.94
C GLU A 109 22.56 -6.44 3.87
N ALA A 110 22.06 -6.34 5.11
CA ALA A 110 21.99 -7.41 6.07
C ALA A 110 21.13 -8.63 5.64
N ASP A 111 19.99 -8.43 4.98
CA ASP A 111 19.11 -9.50 4.52
C ASP A 111 19.65 -10.17 3.25
N GLU A 112 20.28 -9.41 2.36
CA GLU A 112 21.01 -9.95 1.20
C GLU A 112 22.19 -10.82 1.67
N ILE A 113 22.96 -10.36 2.66
CA ILE A 113 24.02 -11.15 3.29
C ILE A 113 23.47 -12.45 3.89
N ARG A 114 22.27 -12.43 4.48
CA ARG A 114 21.65 -13.64 5.07
C ARG A 114 21.18 -14.62 4.00
N GLN A 115 20.58 -14.14 2.93
CA GLN A 115 20.18 -14.97 1.80
C GLN A 115 21.39 -15.61 1.12
N LEU A 116 22.42 -14.82 0.82
CA LEU A 116 23.67 -15.31 0.24
C LEU A 116 24.37 -16.34 1.13
N ARG A 117 24.36 -16.14 2.46
CA ARG A 117 24.89 -17.14 3.41
C ARG A 117 24.12 -18.45 3.35
N HIS A 118 22.79 -18.37 3.31
CA HIS A 118 21.95 -19.56 3.22
C HIS A 118 22.17 -20.31 1.89
N GLU A 119 22.30 -19.59 0.78
CA GLU A 119 22.59 -20.17 -0.53
C GLU A 119 23.97 -20.83 -0.56
N VAL A 120 25.00 -20.19 0.00
CA VAL A 120 26.35 -20.77 0.11
C VAL A 120 26.34 -22.05 0.95
N ASP A 121 25.62 -22.08 2.07
CA ASP A 121 25.54 -23.26 2.92
C ASP A 121 24.77 -24.40 2.24
N TYR A 122 23.70 -24.08 1.50
CA TYR A 122 22.96 -25.06 0.69
C TYR A 122 23.84 -25.67 -0.41
N LEU A 123 24.55 -24.84 -1.18
CA LEU A 123 25.44 -25.29 -2.25
C LEU A 123 26.59 -26.15 -1.70
N LYS A 124 27.12 -25.84 -0.51
CA LYS A 124 28.12 -26.69 0.16
C LYS A 124 27.56 -28.08 0.48
N GLN A 125 26.32 -28.15 0.99
CA GLN A 125 25.68 -29.43 1.27
C GLN A 125 25.47 -30.26 0.00
N GLU A 126 25.05 -29.62 -1.10
CA GLU A 126 24.90 -30.28 -2.40
C GLU A 126 26.24 -30.81 -2.92
N MET A 127 27.31 -30.02 -2.80
CA MET A 127 28.67 -30.45 -3.16
C MET A 127 29.19 -31.59 -2.28
N GLU A 128 28.92 -31.58 -0.97
CA GLU A 128 29.27 -32.69 -0.08
C GLU A 128 28.50 -33.96 -0.44
N PHE A 129 27.21 -33.82 -0.78
CA PHE A 129 26.38 -34.94 -1.21
C PHE A 129 26.89 -35.53 -2.53
N LEU A 130 27.16 -34.69 -3.53
CA LEU A 130 27.74 -35.10 -4.81
C LEU A 130 29.12 -35.75 -4.62
N LYS A 131 29.96 -35.21 -3.73
CA LYS A 131 31.27 -35.79 -3.37
C LYS A 131 31.12 -37.14 -2.66
N LYS A 132 30.09 -37.31 -1.83
CA LYS A 132 29.80 -38.57 -1.14
C LYS A 132 29.34 -39.64 -2.14
N ILE A 133 28.46 -39.29 -3.09
CA ILE A 133 28.02 -40.21 -4.15
C ILE A 133 29.19 -40.59 -5.07
N SER A 134 30.00 -39.63 -5.50
CA SER A 134 31.15 -39.92 -6.37
C SER A 134 32.19 -40.80 -5.66
N SER A 135 32.46 -40.55 -4.37
CA SER A 135 33.34 -41.38 -3.55
C SER A 135 32.84 -42.83 -3.44
N ILE A 136 31.54 -43.02 -3.16
CA ILE A 136 30.91 -44.35 -3.11
C ILE A 136 31.00 -45.08 -4.46
N ARG A 137 30.84 -44.34 -5.57
CA ARG A 137 30.95 -44.90 -6.92
C ARG A 137 32.37 -45.30 -7.30
N THR A 138 33.39 -44.63 -6.74
CA THR A 138 34.80 -44.95 -7.00
C THR A 138 35.34 -46.11 -6.15
N THR A 139 34.73 -46.41 -4.99
CA THR A 139 35.11 -47.55 -4.12
C THR A 139 34.45 -48.87 -4.51
N GLY A 140 33.60 -48.88 -5.55
CA GLY A 140 33.03 -50.07 -6.16
C GLY A 140 33.78 -50.47 -7.43
N LYS A 141 35.03 -50.89 -7.29
CA LYS A 141 35.79 -51.65 -8.31
C LYS A 141 36.64 -52.70 -7.61
#